data_AF-A0A956NLA5-F1
#
_entry.id   AF-A0A956NLA5-F1
#
_cell.length_a   1.000
_cell.length_b   1.000
_cell.length_c   1.000
_cell.angle_alpha   90.00
_cell.angle_beta   90.00
_cell.angle_gamma   90.00
#
_symmetry.space_group_name_H-M   'P 1'
#
loop_
_entity.id
_entity.type
_entity.pdbx_description
1 polymer ?
#
loop_
_entity_poly.entity_id
_entity_poly.type
_entity_poly.pdbx_seq_one_letter_code
_entity_poly.pdbx_strand_id
1 'polypeptide(L)' 'MTSQGSVTYSYDDDGNTLQKSGPSGTTNYTYDELNRLVAIDGPGVTSSYAYDPDGQRIESVENGVTTR' A
#
# COMPACT_ATOMS: atom_id res chain seq x y z
N MET A 1 -11.16 30.30 -0.28
CA MET A 1 -10.36 29.50 -1.24
C MET A 1 -10.30 28.09 -0.69
N THR A 2 -11.07 27.15 -1.25
CA THR A 2 -10.91 25.74 -0.91
C THR A 2 -9.66 25.26 -1.64
N SER A 3 -8.56 25.05 -0.90
CA SER A 3 -7.37 24.41 -1.45
C SER A 3 -7.77 23.01 -1.90
N GLN A 4 -8.04 22.82 -3.19
CA GLN A 4 -8.07 21.50 -3.81
C GLN A 4 -6.61 21.00 -3.75
N GLY A 5 -6.22 20.40 -2.62
CA GLY A 5 -4.84 19.97 -2.46
C GLY A 5 -4.50 18.93 -3.53
N SER A 6 -3.33 19.09 -4.15
CA SER A 6 -2.86 18.20 -5.21
C SER A 6 -2.65 16.79 -4.65
N VAL A 7 -2.99 15.78 -5.45
CA VAL A 7 -2.55 14.41 -5.21
C VAL A 7 -1.21 14.22 -5.93
N THR A 8 -0.25 13.61 -5.26
CA THR A 8 1.08 13.30 -5.78
C THR A 8 1.37 11.82 -5.57
N TYR A 9 2.16 11.25 -6.47
CA TYR A 9 2.56 9.85 -6.47
C TYR A 9 4.08 9.76 -6.61
N SER A 10 4.68 8.82 -5.90
CA SER A 10 6.05 8.38 -6.15
C SER A 10 6.05 6.91 -6.55
N TYR A 11 7.06 6.52 -7.32
CA TYR A 11 7.19 5.19 -7.88
C TYR A 11 8.59 4.65 -7.64
N ASP A 12 8.73 3.34 -7.55
CA ASP A 12 10.03 2.67 -7.68
C ASP A 12 10.45 2.54 -9.15
N ASP A 13 11.62 1.95 -9.39
CA ASP A 13 12.19 1.77 -10.73
C ASP A 13 11.37 0.81 -11.60
N ASP A 14 10.60 -0.09 -10.98
CA ASP A 14 9.70 -1.04 -11.65
C ASP A 14 8.33 -0.41 -11.95
N GLY A 15 8.08 0.81 -11.48
CA GLY A 15 6.85 1.57 -11.70
C GLY A 15 5.75 1.27 -10.67
N ASN A 16 6.04 0.54 -9.59
CA ASN A 16 5.11 0.37 -8.50
C ASN A 16 4.98 1.67 -7.71
N THR A 17 3.78 1.97 -7.21
CA THR A 17 3.56 3.21 -6.44
C THR A 17 4.10 3.04 -5.03
N LEU A 18 5.15 3.76 -4.63
CA LEU A 18 5.67 3.72 -3.25
C LEU A 18 4.85 4.58 -2.28
N GLN A 19 4.35 5.71 -2.77
CA GLN A 19 3.64 6.67 -1.93
C GLN A 19 2.59 7.42 -2.73
N LYS A 20 1.44 7.66 -2.09
CA LYS A 20 0.40 8.56 -2.53
C LYS A 20 0.16 9.61 -1.45
N SER A 21 0.38 10.89 -1.77
CA SER A 21 0.13 12.00 -0.84
C SER A 21 -0.97 12.90 -1.39
N GLY A 22 -1.96 13.22 -0.56
CA GLY A 22 -3.04 14.11 -0.92
C GLY A 22 -3.62 14.85 0.29
N PRO A 23 -4.73 15.59 0.11
CA PRO A 23 -5.38 16.34 1.18
C PRO A 23 -5.82 15.48 2.38
N SER A 24 -6.08 14.19 2.14
CA SER A 24 -6.48 13.22 3.15
C SER A 24 -5.31 12.62 3.94
N GLY A 25 -4.07 12.98 3.61
CA GLY A 25 -2.83 12.43 4.17
C GLY A 25 -2.03 11.60 3.17
N THR A 26 -1.05 10.87 3.69
CA THR A 26 -0.09 10.09 2.91
C THR A 26 -0.29 8.60 3.15
N THR A 27 -0.42 7.84 2.07
CA THR A 27 -0.43 6.38 2.07
C THR A 27 0.87 5.87 1.46
N ASN A 28 1.55 4.98 2.16
CA ASN A 28 2.75 4.28 1.71
C ASN A 28 2.38 2.85 1.31
N TYR A 29 3.11 2.32 0.33
CA TYR A 29 2.95 0.97 -0.18
C TYR A 29 4.32 0.30 -0.19
N THR A 30 4.36 -0.94 0.28
CA THR A 30 5.58 -1.74 0.35
C THR A 30 5.40 -2.97 -0.53
N TYR A 31 6.42 -3.27 -1.33
CA TYR A 31 6.46 -4.42 -2.23
C TYR A 31 7.58 -5.38 -1.83
N ASP A 32 7.41 -6.66 -2.13
CA ASP A 32 8.50 -7.63 -2.05
C ASP A 32 9.35 -7.66 -3.34
N GLU A 33 10.40 -8.47 -3.34
CA GLU A 33 11.34 -8.62 -4.47
C GLU A 33 10.67 -9.16 -5.75
N LEU A 34 9.43 -9.66 -5.66
CA LEU A 34 8.63 -10.14 -6.79
C LEU A 34 7.60 -9.12 -7.25
N ASN A 35 7.73 -7.85 -6.81
CA ASN A 35 6.80 -6.76 -7.12
C ASN A 35 5.37 -7.01 -6.63
N ARG A 36 5.20 -7.75 -5.53
CA ARG A 36 3.89 -8.01 -4.91
C ARG A 36 3.71 -7.09 -3.72
N LEU A 37 2.54 -6.47 -3.62
CA LEU A 37 2.19 -5.55 -2.52
C LEU A 37 2.10 -6.32 -1.20
N VAL A 38 2.99 -6.04 -0.25
CA VAL A 38 3.03 -6.70 1.07
C VAL A 38 2.53 -5.82 2.21
N ALA A 39 2.49 -4.49 2.03
CA ALA A 39 1.92 -3.61 3.04
C ALA A 39 1.32 -2.33 2.46
N ILE A 40 0.28 -1.83 3.13
CA ILE A 40 -0.30 -0.51 2.93
C ILE A 40 -0.30 0.18 4.30
N ASP A 41 0.24 1.37 4.39
CA ASP A 41 0.20 2.19 5.60
C ASP A 41 -0.32 3.58 5.27
N GLY A 42 -1.50 3.93 5.76
CA GLY A 42 -2.10 5.23 5.49
C GLY A 42 -3.18 5.65 6.48
N PRO A 43 -3.76 6.84 6.27
CA PRO A 43 -4.74 7.40 7.19
C PRO A 43 -6.02 6.56 7.15
N GLY A 44 -6.29 5.85 8.24
CA GLY A 44 -7.49 5.01 8.40
C GLY A 44 -7.38 3.59 7.83
N VAL A 45 -6.24 3.21 7.27
CA VAL A 45 -6.00 1.83 6.82
C VAL A 45 -4.54 1.44 7.01
N THR A 46 -4.31 0.35 7.72
CA THR A 46 -3.04 -0.36 7.73
C THR A 46 -3.30 -1.81 7.36
N SER A 47 -2.69 -2.27 6.27
CA SER A 47 -2.85 -3.64 5.79
C SER A 47 -1.51 -4.31 5.55
N SER A 48 -1.44 -5.63 5.75
CA SER A 48 -0.30 -6.45 5.35
C SER A 48 -0.77 -7.72 4.66
N TYR A 49 0.04 -8.23 3.75
CA TYR A 49 -0.27 -9.39 2.92
C TYR A 49 0.90 -10.36 2.93
N ALA A 50 0.60 -11.65 3.04
CA ALA A 50 1.57 -12.73 2.87
C ALA A 50 1.21 -13.57 1.65
N TYR A 51 2.23 -13.97 0.91
CA TYR A 51 2.11 -14.77 -0.31
C TYR A 51 2.92 -16.05 -0.19
N ASP A 52 2.42 -17.13 -0.77
CA ASP A 52 3.18 -18.36 -0.95
C ASP A 52 4.21 -18.22 -2.12
N PRO A 53 5.07 -19.22 -2.32
CA PRO A 53 6.02 -19.24 -3.45
C PRO A 53 5.36 -19.27 -4.82
N ASP A 54 4.12 -19.77 -4.93
CA ASP A 54 3.34 -19.81 -6.17
C ASP A 54 2.67 -18.46 -6.49
N GLY A 55 2.78 -17.48 -5.60
CA GLY A 55 2.21 -16.14 -5.76
C GLY A 55 0.78 -16.01 -5.25
N GLN A 56 0.23 -17.02 -4.59
CA GLN A 56 -1.09 -16.96 -3.99
C GLN A 56 -1.03 -16.22 -2.65
N ARG A 57 -1.93 -15.28 -2.44
CA ARG A 57 -2.06 -14.60 -1.14
C ARG A 57 -2.67 -15.58 -0.15
N ILE A 58 -1.94 -15.88 0.92
CA ILE A 58 -2.32 -16.83 1.97
C ILE A 58 -2.75 -16.14 3.28
N GLU A 59 -2.46 -14.84 3.40
CA GLU A 59 -2.91 -14.04 4.54
C GLU A 59 -3.10 -12.59 4.13
N SER A 60 -4.12 -11.96 4.70
CA SER A 60 -4.30 -10.52 4.72
C SER A 60 -4.66 -10.06 6.11
N VAL A 61 -3.92 -9.11 6.66
CA VAL A 61 -4.26 -8.44 7.90
C VAL A 61 -4.70 -7.03 7.55
N GLU A 62 -5.91 -6.62 7.93
CA GLU A 62 -6.42 -5.26 7.74
C GLU A 62 -6.81 -4.67 9.10
N ASN A 63 -6.16 -3.58 9.51
CA ASN A 63 -6.38 -2.93 10.80
C ASN A 63 -6.31 -3.92 12.00
N GLY A 64 -5.42 -4.92 11.91
CA GLY A 64 -5.26 -5.98 12.91
C GLY A 64 -6.19 -7.19 12.75
N VAL A 65 -7.13 -7.17 11.80
CA VAL A 65 -8.03 -8.29 11.50
C VAL A 65 -7.40 -9.19 10.44
N THR A 66 -7.11 -10.44 10.81
CA THR A 66 -6.52 -11.44 9.90
C THR A 66 -7.59 -12.20 9.13
N THR A 67 -7.39 -12.35 7.82
CA THR A 67 -8.17 -13.21 6.90
C THR A 67 -7.19 -14.11 6.15
N ARG A 68 -7.58 -15.36 5.87
CA ARG A 68 -6.78 -16.38 5.17
C ARG A 68 -7.60 -17.03 4.07
#